data_AF-A0A7C9EUS2-F1
#
_entry.id   AF-A0A7C9EUS2-F1
#
_cell.length_a   1.000
_cell.length_b   1.000
_cell.length_c   1.000
_cell.angle_alpha   90.00
_cell.angle_beta   90.00
_cell.angle_gamma   90.00
#
_symmetry.space_group_name_H-M   'P 1'
#
loop_
_entity.id
_entity.type
_entity.pdbx_description
1 polymer ?
#
loop_
_entity_poly.entity_id
_entity_poly.type
_entity_poly.pdbx_seq_one_letter_code
_entity_poly.pdbx_strand_id
1 'polypeptide(L)'
;QCGATGQAIDRARARARERERERQREEMVGQREADNRSITKKIPHVLLLPVPLQGPISCFLKLAELLSLSSSSHAGKPTSTTTAAATSIHVTFINALFAHRRLSHLTSGGFRRNPNFQFSAVSDGIAGDEPRPPSKFASMVATVEDEVIRLLPEFAVKSPPVTCLIADGIFMAAGEEAMKLGIPVLYLSTLSPCCIWVNSSLVPTLVDNGDVPFKQGIIGSLIFEFE
;
A
#
# COMPACT_ATOMS: atom_id res chain seq x y z
N GLN A 1 1.57 -48.87 -57.83
CA GLN A 1 2.44 -47.69 -57.56
C GLN A 1 1.77 -46.63 -56.66
N CYS A 2 0.80 -46.97 -55.79
CA CYS A 2 0.04 -45.96 -55.01
C CYS A 2 0.49 -45.77 -53.53
N GLY A 3 1.47 -46.55 -53.04
CA GLY A 3 1.85 -46.55 -51.61
C GLY A 3 2.91 -45.50 -51.20
N ALA A 4 3.75 -45.05 -52.13
CA ALA A 4 4.87 -44.14 -51.83
C ALA A 4 4.42 -42.68 -51.65
N THR A 5 3.35 -42.27 -52.33
CA THR A 5 2.81 -40.90 -52.31
C THR A 5 2.07 -40.59 -51.00
N GLY A 6 1.35 -41.55 -50.41
CA GLY A 6 0.67 -41.38 -49.13
C GLY A 6 1.63 -41.15 -47.96
N GLN A 7 2.70 -41.94 -47.88
CA GLN A 7 3.74 -41.78 -46.84
C GLN A 7 4.48 -40.45 -46.95
N ALA A 8 4.70 -39.94 -48.17
CA ALA A 8 5.33 -38.64 -48.37
C ALA A 8 4.44 -37.49 -47.88
N ILE A 9 3.13 -37.56 -48.13
CA ILE A 9 2.14 -36.57 -47.69
C ILE A 9 1.98 -36.58 -46.17
N ASP A 10 1.95 -37.75 -45.54
CA ASP A 10 1.84 -37.87 -44.08
C ASP A 10 3.10 -37.34 -43.36
N ARG A 11 4.29 -37.60 -43.93
CA ARG A 11 5.55 -37.01 -43.44
C ARG A 11 5.57 -35.49 -43.58
N ALA A 12 5.04 -34.95 -44.67
CA ALA A 12 4.93 -33.51 -44.87
C ALA A 12 3.96 -32.86 -43.86
N ARG A 13 2.81 -33.51 -43.59
CA ARG A 13 1.83 -33.07 -42.58
C ARG A 13 2.40 -33.13 -41.15
N ALA A 14 3.18 -34.17 -40.83
CA ALA A 14 3.85 -34.30 -39.53
C ALA A 14 4.85 -33.16 -39.30
N ARG A 15 5.68 -32.85 -40.31
CA ARG A 15 6.65 -31.74 -40.26
C ARG A 15 5.97 -30.37 -40.15
N ALA A 16 4.81 -30.19 -40.79
CA ALA A 16 4.03 -28.95 -40.67
C ALA A 16 3.50 -28.75 -39.23
N ARG A 17 2.98 -29.81 -38.60
CA ARG A 17 2.50 -29.76 -37.21
C ARG A 17 3.61 -29.51 -36.19
N GLU A 18 4.81 -30.04 -36.45
CA GLU A 18 5.98 -29.81 -35.60
C GLU A 18 6.43 -28.35 -35.64
N ARG A 19 6.51 -27.75 -36.84
CA ARG A 19 6.82 -26.33 -37.02
C ARG A 19 5.78 -25.41 -36.37
N GLU A 20 4.50 -25.76 -36.43
CA GLU A 20 3.42 -25.03 -35.75
C GLU A 20 3.63 -25.02 -34.22
N ARG A 21 4.00 -26.18 -33.65
CA ARG A 21 4.26 -26.33 -32.21
C ARG A 21 5.51 -25.59 -31.76
N GLU A 22 6.56 -25.56 -32.58
CA GLU A 22 7.76 -24.77 -32.31
C GLU A 22 7.44 -23.28 -32.31
N ARG A 23 6.68 -22.78 -33.30
CA ARG A 23 6.21 -21.39 -33.33
C ARG A 23 5.37 -21.02 -32.10
N GLN A 24 4.41 -21.86 -31.72
CA GLN A 24 3.60 -21.64 -30.52
C GLN A 24 4.44 -21.67 -29.23
N ARG A 25 5.49 -22.49 -29.18
CA ARG A 25 6.43 -22.50 -28.05
C ARG A 25 7.29 -21.24 -28.01
N GLU A 26 7.80 -20.79 -29.15
CA GLU A 26 8.58 -19.56 -29.28
C GLU A 26 7.75 -18.33 -28.95
N GLU A 27 6.48 -18.28 -29.39
CA GLU A 27 5.53 -17.22 -29.00
C GLU A 27 5.20 -17.26 -27.51
N MET A 28 4.97 -18.45 -26.92
CA MET A 28 4.73 -18.59 -25.48
C MET A 28 5.96 -18.23 -24.64
N VAL A 29 7.16 -18.57 -25.10
CA VAL A 29 8.43 -18.17 -24.46
C VAL A 29 8.64 -16.67 -24.62
N GLY A 30 8.39 -16.10 -25.80
CA GLY A 30 8.44 -14.67 -26.06
C GLY A 30 7.45 -13.88 -25.21
N GLN A 31 6.23 -14.38 -25.03
CA GLN A 31 5.22 -13.77 -24.16
C GLN A 31 5.63 -13.87 -22.69
N ARG A 32 6.14 -15.02 -22.24
CA ARG A 32 6.67 -15.17 -20.87
C ARG A 32 7.90 -14.30 -20.62
N GLU A 33 8.77 -14.14 -21.60
CA GLU A 33 9.92 -13.24 -21.51
C GLU A 33 9.50 -11.77 -21.57
N ALA A 34 8.46 -11.41 -22.33
CA ALA A 34 7.90 -10.07 -22.37
C ALA A 34 7.16 -9.74 -21.07
N ASP A 35 6.40 -10.68 -20.51
CA ASP A 35 5.77 -10.56 -19.19
C ASP A 35 6.84 -10.44 -18.10
N ASN A 36 7.89 -11.27 -18.14
CA ASN A 36 9.02 -11.23 -17.20
C ASN A 36 9.94 -10.00 -17.41
N ARG A 37 9.99 -9.44 -18.62
CA ARG A 37 10.58 -8.12 -18.91
C ARG A 37 9.63 -6.97 -18.57
N SER A 38 8.32 -7.15 -18.49
CA SER A 38 7.40 -6.15 -17.93
C SER A 38 7.50 -6.10 -16.40
N ILE A 39 7.98 -7.21 -15.80
CA ILE A 39 8.60 -7.26 -14.47
C ILE A 39 10.04 -6.68 -14.54
N THR A 40 10.34 -5.74 -15.45
CA THR A 40 11.44 -4.81 -15.27
C THR A 40 11.15 -3.96 -14.04
N LYS A 41 11.75 -4.35 -12.90
CA LYS A 41 11.94 -3.58 -11.66
C LYS A 41 10.96 -2.42 -11.47
N LYS A 42 9.68 -2.71 -11.17
CA LYS A 42 8.84 -1.71 -10.50
C LYS A 42 9.52 -1.39 -9.18
N ILE A 43 10.01 -0.16 -9.06
CA ILE A 43 10.58 0.36 -7.82
C ILE A 43 9.47 0.26 -6.78
N PRO A 44 9.64 -0.50 -5.68
CA PRO A 44 8.61 -0.59 -4.66
C PRO A 44 8.38 0.80 -4.07
N HIS A 45 7.14 1.26 -4.11
CA HIS A 45 6.76 2.55 -3.58
C HIS A 45 5.57 2.38 -2.64
N VAL A 46 5.83 2.59 -1.35
CA VAL A 46 4.88 2.42 -0.27
C VAL A 46 4.27 3.77 0.09
N LEU A 47 2.96 3.86 0.07
CA LEU A 47 2.20 4.97 0.61
C LEU A 47 1.83 4.63 2.06
N LEU A 48 2.20 5.48 3.01
CA LEU A 48 1.90 5.33 4.43
C LEU A 48 0.80 6.31 4.83
N LEU A 49 -0.32 5.79 5.34
CA LEU A 49 -1.48 6.56 5.76
C LEU A 49 -1.80 6.33 7.25
N PRO A 50 -1.14 7.05 8.17
CA PRO A 50 -1.45 7.01 9.60
C PRO A 50 -2.65 7.90 9.95
N VAL A 51 -3.32 7.60 11.06
CA VAL A 51 -4.27 8.53 11.69
C VAL A 51 -3.53 9.82 12.09
N PRO A 52 -4.11 11.01 11.89
CA PRO A 52 -3.46 12.30 12.20
C PRO A 52 -3.39 12.60 13.72
N LEU A 53 -2.97 11.62 14.52
CA LEU A 53 -2.70 11.71 15.94
C LEU A 53 -1.23 11.43 16.23
N GLN A 54 -0.70 12.07 17.28
CA GLN A 54 0.74 12.01 17.60
C GLN A 54 1.27 10.58 17.77
N GLY A 55 0.52 9.71 18.45
CA GLY A 55 0.90 8.30 18.65
C GLY A 55 1.03 7.53 17.34
N PRO A 56 -0.06 7.37 16.57
CA PRO A 56 -0.04 6.70 15.27
C PRO A 56 1.01 7.24 14.30
N ILE A 57 1.14 8.57 14.18
CA ILE A 57 2.18 9.21 13.35
C ILE A 57 3.58 8.74 13.77
N SER A 58 3.88 8.71 15.08
CA SER A 58 5.20 8.28 15.58
C SER A 58 5.48 6.81 15.28
N CYS A 59 4.47 5.94 15.36
CA CYS A 59 4.58 4.53 15.01
C CYS A 59 4.88 4.35 13.51
N PHE A 60 4.13 5.02 12.65
CA PHE A 60 4.35 4.95 11.19
C PHE A 60 5.67 5.57 10.77
N LEU A 61 6.17 6.60 11.47
CA LEU A 61 7.51 7.15 11.19
C LEU A 61 8.60 6.12 11.45
N LYS A 62 8.52 5.34 12.54
CA LYS A 62 9.46 4.23 12.78
C LYS A 62 9.36 3.15 11.70
N LEU A 63 8.14 2.82 11.27
CA LEU A 63 7.94 1.91 10.14
C LEU A 63 8.61 2.44 8.86
N ALA A 64 8.43 3.72 8.55
CA ALA A 64 9.07 4.36 7.42
C ALA A 64 10.61 4.31 7.48
N GLU A 65 11.18 4.47 8.68
CA GLU A 65 12.61 4.33 8.92
C GLU A 65 13.08 2.91 8.60
N LEU A 66 12.38 1.90 9.11
CA LEU A 66 12.73 0.49 8.88
C LEU A 66 12.65 0.11 7.39
N LEU A 67 11.60 0.55 6.69
CA LEU A 67 11.45 0.35 5.24
C LEU A 67 12.58 1.04 4.47
N SER A 68 12.96 2.24 4.90
CA SER A 68 14.07 2.99 4.32
C SER A 68 15.42 2.29 4.54
N LEU A 69 15.66 1.75 5.74
CA LEU A 69 16.91 1.09 6.10
C LEU A 69 17.08 -0.26 5.39
N SER A 70 16.01 -1.04 5.20
CA SER A 70 16.08 -2.34 4.51
C SER A 70 16.55 -2.22 3.05
N SER A 71 16.45 -1.02 2.48
CA SER A 71 16.92 -0.70 1.13
C SER A 71 18.45 -0.56 1.04
N SER A 72 19.13 -0.31 2.17
CA SER A 72 20.56 0.05 2.23
C SER A 72 21.49 -1.10 2.66
N SER A 73 20.95 -2.14 3.31
CA SER A 73 21.74 -3.21 3.96
C SER A 73 22.27 -4.30 3.02
N HIS A 74 21.99 -4.25 1.72
CA HIS A 74 22.56 -5.16 0.71
C HIS A 74 23.82 -4.62 0.00
N ALA A 75 24.41 -3.51 0.46
CA ALA A 75 25.71 -3.02 -0.01
C ALA A 75 26.93 -3.80 0.58
N GLY A 76 26.70 -4.96 1.19
CA GLY A 76 27.74 -5.84 1.72
C GLY A 76 28.30 -6.78 0.64
N LYS A 77 29.53 -6.49 0.19
CA LYS A 77 30.51 -7.32 -0.55
C LYS A 77 29.94 -8.30 -1.61
N PRO A 78 30.22 -8.10 -2.91
CA PRO A 78 29.80 -9.02 -3.96
C PRO A 78 30.56 -10.36 -3.79
N THR A 79 29.91 -11.34 -3.17
CA THR A 79 30.29 -12.74 -3.30
C THR A 79 29.55 -13.29 -4.52
N SER A 80 30.34 -13.69 -5.51
CA SER A 80 29.89 -14.27 -6.77
C SER A 80 29.02 -15.50 -6.50
N THR A 81 27.69 -15.37 -6.55
CA THR A 81 26.72 -16.34 -7.12
C THR A 81 25.24 -16.09 -6.77
N THR A 82 24.87 -15.02 -6.05
CA THR A 82 23.43 -14.74 -5.81
C THR A 82 23.11 -13.26 -5.96
N THR A 83 22.57 -12.90 -7.12
CA THR A 83 22.10 -11.55 -7.47
C THR A 83 20.80 -11.19 -6.73
N ALA A 84 20.87 -10.97 -5.42
CA ALA A 84 19.83 -10.22 -4.72
C ALA A 84 20.04 -8.73 -5.02
N ALA A 85 19.32 -8.22 -6.01
CA ALA A 85 19.37 -6.80 -6.35
C ALA A 85 18.98 -5.97 -5.13
N ALA A 86 19.86 -5.07 -4.68
CA ALA A 86 19.53 -4.06 -3.67
C ALA A 86 18.26 -3.33 -4.13
N THR A 87 17.16 -3.57 -3.43
CA THR A 87 15.84 -3.08 -3.81
C THR A 87 15.60 -1.80 -3.04
N SER A 88 15.65 -0.66 -3.74
CA SER A 88 15.36 0.65 -3.18
C SER A 88 13.86 0.81 -2.99
N ILE A 89 13.40 0.88 -1.74
CA ILE A 89 11.99 1.11 -1.39
C ILE A 89 11.78 2.63 -1.27
N HIS A 90 10.89 3.16 -2.09
CA HIS A 90 10.38 4.52 -1.95
C HIS A 90 9.23 4.54 -0.96
N VAL A 91 9.18 5.57 -0.13
CA VAL A 91 8.17 5.75 0.90
C VAL A 91 7.59 7.16 0.77
N THR A 92 6.28 7.24 0.57
CA THR A 92 5.51 8.48 0.70
C THR A 92 4.73 8.41 2.00
N PHE A 93 4.97 9.35 2.90
CA PHE A 93 4.25 9.47 4.16
C PHE A 93 3.18 10.54 4.05
N ILE A 94 1.90 10.14 4.08
CA ILE A 94 0.77 11.07 4.14
C ILE A 94 0.69 11.66 5.55
N ASN A 95 0.50 12.96 5.62
CA ASN A 95 0.35 13.65 6.87
C ASN A 95 -0.72 14.75 6.77
N ALA A 96 -1.48 14.97 7.84
CA ALA A 96 -2.31 16.16 7.93
C ALA A 96 -1.43 17.42 7.86
N LEU A 97 -1.90 18.48 7.18
CA LEU A 97 -1.14 19.73 6.98
C LEU A 97 -0.61 20.31 8.29
N PHE A 98 -1.41 20.26 9.35
CA PHE A 98 -1.00 20.71 10.68
C PHE A 98 0.18 19.91 11.24
N ALA A 99 0.07 18.58 11.24
CA ALA A 99 1.14 17.71 11.70
C ALA A 99 2.37 17.81 10.80
N HIS A 100 2.20 18.00 9.49
CA HIS A 100 3.29 18.19 8.53
C HIS A 100 4.12 19.44 8.87
N ARG A 101 3.48 20.58 9.13
CA ARG A 101 4.16 21.81 9.53
C ARG A 101 5.01 21.59 10.77
N ARG A 102 4.46 20.96 11.81
CA ARG A 102 5.17 20.73 13.08
C ARG A 102 6.29 19.69 12.95
N LEU A 103 6.08 18.62 12.18
CA LEU A 103 7.10 17.60 11.91
C LEU A 103 8.23 18.13 11.02
N SER A 104 7.95 19.06 10.10
CA SER A 104 8.98 19.65 9.25
C SER A 104 10.07 20.38 10.04
N HIS A 105 9.74 20.88 11.24
CA HIS A 105 10.68 21.50 12.17
C HIS A 105 11.49 20.47 12.99
N LEU A 106 10.95 19.26 13.19
CA LEU A 106 11.53 18.23 14.07
C LEU A 106 12.34 17.15 13.31
N THR A 107 12.06 16.91 12.03
CA THR A 107 12.64 15.81 11.25
C THR A 107 13.91 16.17 10.46
N SER A 108 14.60 17.25 10.86
CA SER A 108 15.73 17.88 10.16
C SER A 108 17.02 17.05 10.07
N GLY A 109 17.09 15.85 10.66
CA GLY A 109 18.31 15.04 10.70
C GLY A 109 18.43 13.91 9.67
N GLY A 110 17.41 13.04 9.56
CA GLY A 110 17.51 11.75 8.86
C GLY A 110 16.62 11.61 7.63
N PHE A 111 15.31 11.77 7.79
CA PHE A 111 14.33 11.54 6.70
C PHE A 111 14.49 12.51 5.52
N ARG A 112 14.78 13.79 5.80
CA ARG A 112 15.02 14.79 4.74
C ARG A 112 16.25 14.49 3.87
N ARG A 113 17.17 13.66 4.36
CA ARG A 113 18.39 13.28 3.62
C ARG A 113 18.20 12.00 2.81
N ASN A 114 17.10 11.27 3.00
CA ASN A 114 16.83 10.06 2.23
C ASN A 114 16.07 10.42 0.94
N PRO A 115 16.68 10.27 -0.26
CA PRO A 115 16.03 10.58 -1.53
C PRO A 115 14.82 9.68 -1.82
N ASN A 116 14.71 8.54 -1.13
CA ASN A 116 13.62 7.60 -1.29
C ASN A 116 12.44 7.87 -0.35
N PHE A 117 12.55 8.85 0.55
CA PHE A 117 11.49 9.19 1.49
C PHE A 117 10.93 10.59 1.20
N GLN A 118 9.61 10.70 1.06
CA GLN A 118 8.94 11.99 0.90
C GLN A 118 7.71 12.10 1.80
N PHE A 119 7.44 13.31 2.28
CA PHE A 119 6.16 13.63 2.89
C PHE A 119 5.19 14.17 1.84
N SER A 120 3.92 13.79 1.95
CA SER A 120 2.81 14.43 1.24
C SER A 120 1.80 14.92 2.25
N ALA A 121 1.33 16.16 2.09
CA ALA A 121 0.45 16.79 3.07
C ALA A 121 -0.97 16.91 2.54
N VAL A 122 -1.96 16.57 3.37
CA VAL A 122 -3.39 16.65 3.05
C VAL A 122 -4.14 17.48 4.09
N SER A 123 -5.27 18.07 3.71
CA SER A 123 -6.10 18.82 4.66
C SER A 123 -6.77 17.87 5.66
N ASP A 124 -6.84 18.29 6.93
CA ASP A 124 -7.67 17.64 7.97
C ASP A 124 -8.98 18.40 8.21
N GLY A 125 -9.32 19.34 7.32
CA GLY A 125 -10.55 20.15 7.39
C GLY A 125 -10.49 21.28 8.42
N ILE A 126 -9.38 21.44 9.15
CA ILE A 126 -9.22 22.44 10.20
C ILE A 126 -8.13 23.45 9.81
N ALA A 127 -8.51 24.72 9.76
CA ALA A 127 -7.62 25.77 9.31
C ALA A 127 -6.50 26.06 10.32
N GLY A 128 -5.26 26.15 9.81
CA GLY A 128 -4.11 26.64 10.57
C GLY A 128 -3.90 25.95 11.93
N ASP A 129 -3.70 26.76 12.96
CA ASP A 129 -3.42 26.33 14.33
C ASP A 129 -4.68 26.29 15.21
N GLU A 130 -5.88 26.21 14.61
CA GLU A 130 -7.12 26.03 15.37
C GLU A 130 -7.05 24.77 16.28
N PRO A 131 -7.66 24.82 17.47
CA PRO A 131 -7.75 23.66 18.34
C PRO A 131 -8.43 22.47 17.65
N ARG A 132 -7.88 21.28 17.88
CA ARG A 132 -8.39 19.98 17.41
C ARG A 132 -8.93 19.19 18.60
N PRO A 133 -10.08 19.58 19.18
CA PRO A 133 -10.67 18.85 20.30
C PRO A 133 -11.14 17.46 19.84
N PRO A 134 -11.29 16.49 20.76
CA PRO A 134 -11.79 15.15 20.44
C PRO A 134 -13.11 15.15 19.66
N SER A 135 -13.97 16.15 19.85
CA SER A 135 -15.25 16.28 19.13
C SER A 135 -15.10 16.49 17.61
N LYS A 136 -13.97 17.02 17.13
CA LYS A 136 -13.70 17.18 15.68
C LYS A 136 -12.99 15.97 15.07
N PHE A 137 -12.62 14.97 15.87
CA PHE A 137 -11.77 13.87 15.42
C PHE A 137 -12.39 13.09 14.25
N ALA A 138 -13.67 12.73 14.34
CA ALA A 138 -14.36 12.02 13.26
C ALA A 138 -14.34 12.83 11.94
N SER A 139 -14.68 14.13 11.99
CA SER A 139 -14.63 14.99 10.80
C SER A 139 -13.22 15.14 10.22
N MET A 140 -12.20 15.15 11.06
CA MET A 140 -10.81 15.21 10.62
C MET A 140 -10.41 13.94 9.87
N VAL A 141 -10.75 12.76 10.42
CA VAL A 141 -10.45 11.47 9.80
C VAL A 141 -11.14 11.36 8.44
N ALA A 142 -12.45 11.66 8.39
CA ALA A 142 -13.21 11.65 7.13
C ALA A 142 -12.61 12.59 6.08
N THR A 143 -12.24 13.82 6.47
CA THR A 143 -11.62 14.78 5.52
C THR A 143 -10.27 14.28 5.00
N VAL A 144 -9.43 13.71 5.88
CA VAL A 144 -8.15 13.12 5.47
C VAL A 144 -8.37 11.95 4.52
N GLU A 145 -9.35 11.10 4.80
CA GLU A 145 -9.69 9.96 3.96
C GLU A 145 -10.14 10.39 2.56
N ASP A 146 -11.08 11.34 2.49
CA ASP A 146 -11.58 11.92 1.24
C ASP A 146 -10.46 12.53 0.39
N GLU A 147 -9.57 13.30 1.03
CA GLU A 147 -8.42 13.90 0.35
C GLU A 147 -7.46 12.84 -0.19
N VAL A 148 -7.23 11.75 0.55
CA VAL A 148 -6.37 10.66 0.08
C VAL A 148 -7.03 9.91 -1.07
N ILE A 149 -8.31 9.56 -0.96
CA ILE A 149 -9.11 8.96 -2.03
C ILE A 149 -8.97 9.76 -3.33
N ARG A 150 -9.14 11.10 -3.23
CA ARG A 150 -9.00 12.02 -4.36
C ARG A 150 -7.60 11.98 -5.00
N LEU A 151 -6.56 11.77 -4.21
CA LEU A 151 -5.16 11.77 -4.67
C LEU A 151 -4.63 10.39 -5.08
N LEU A 152 -5.31 9.30 -4.72
CA LEU A 152 -4.88 7.93 -5.05
C LEU A 152 -4.61 7.70 -6.56
N PRO A 153 -5.44 8.19 -7.49
CA PRO A 153 -5.16 8.06 -8.93
C PRO A 153 -3.83 8.72 -9.33
N GLU A 154 -3.51 9.88 -8.76
CA GLU A 154 -2.24 10.58 -9.01
C GLU A 154 -1.06 9.77 -8.47
N PHE A 155 -1.20 9.18 -7.28
CA PHE A 155 -0.19 8.32 -6.70
C PHE A 155 0.04 7.03 -7.51
N ALA A 156 -1.01 6.50 -8.14
CA ALA A 156 -0.94 5.30 -8.99
C ALA A 156 -0.14 5.52 -10.28
N VAL A 157 -0.08 6.76 -10.79
CA VAL A 157 0.62 7.11 -12.05
C VAL A 157 1.88 7.95 -11.85
N LYS A 158 2.20 8.34 -10.61
CA LYS A 158 3.44 9.06 -10.26
C LYS A 158 4.67 8.23 -10.66
N SER A 159 5.86 8.85 -10.70
CA SER A 159 7.13 8.15 -10.93
C SER A 159 8.01 8.21 -9.68
N PRO A 160 8.29 7.08 -8.98
CA PRO A 160 7.72 5.75 -9.22
C PRO A 160 6.23 5.67 -8.81
N PRO A 161 5.43 4.82 -9.46
CA PRO A 161 4.01 4.66 -9.12
C PRO A 161 3.88 3.94 -7.78
N VAL A 162 2.89 4.30 -6.98
CA VAL A 162 2.62 3.58 -5.71
C VAL A 162 2.30 2.13 -6.00
N THR A 163 2.99 1.23 -5.32
CA THR A 163 2.84 -0.23 -5.46
C THR A 163 2.19 -0.88 -4.25
N CYS A 164 2.05 -0.15 -3.14
CA CYS A 164 1.43 -0.65 -1.91
C CYS A 164 0.94 0.52 -1.05
N LEU A 165 -0.24 0.39 -0.47
CA LEU A 165 -0.75 1.28 0.58
C LEU A 165 -0.65 0.55 1.93
N ILE A 166 0.00 1.16 2.91
CA ILE A 166 -0.10 0.74 4.31
C ILE A 166 -0.91 1.81 5.02
N ALA A 167 -2.12 1.46 5.45
CA ALA A 167 -3.05 2.39 6.08
C ALA A 167 -3.36 1.98 7.52
N ASP A 168 -3.69 2.95 8.37
CA ASP A 168 -4.34 2.64 9.64
C ASP A 168 -5.74 2.04 9.36
N GLY A 169 -6.21 1.18 10.26
CA GLY A 169 -7.44 0.42 10.08
C GLY A 169 -8.69 1.29 9.96
N ILE A 170 -8.64 2.54 10.40
CA ILE A 170 -9.76 3.49 10.27
C ILE A 170 -9.99 3.97 8.84
N PHE A 171 -8.99 3.87 7.94
CA PHE A 171 -9.08 4.37 6.57
C PHE A 171 -9.50 3.27 5.59
N MET A 172 -10.64 2.62 5.87
CA MET A 172 -11.11 1.49 5.08
C MET A 172 -11.56 1.90 3.68
N ALA A 173 -12.23 3.04 3.52
CA ALA A 173 -12.71 3.51 2.22
C ALA A 173 -11.54 3.90 1.31
N ALA A 174 -10.49 4.51 1.85
CA ALA A 174 -9.25 4.74 1.10
C ALA A 174 -8.59 3.43 0.66
N GLY A 175 -8.63 2.39 1.51
CA GLY A 175 -8.14 1.06 1.16
C GLY A 175 -8.97 0.41 0.04
N GLU A 176 -10.30 0.49 0.10
CA GLU A 176 -11.18 -0.01 -0.97
C GLU A 176 -10.90 0.68 -2.30
N GLU A 177 -10.75 2.00 -2.30
CA GLU A 177 -10.43 2.74 -3.52
C GLU A 177 -9.05 2.38 -4.07
N ALA A 178 -8.05 2.21 -3.21
CA ALA A 178 -6.72 1.76 -3.62
C ALA A 178 -6.77 0.36 -4.29
N MET A 179 -7.57 -0.56 -3.74
CA MET A 179 -7.76 -1.88 -4.34
C MET A 179 -8.42 -1.82 -5.72
N LYS A 180 -9.39 -0.93 -5.94
CA LYS A 180 -9.99 -0.71 -7.28
C LYS A 180 -8.96 -0.23 -8.31
N LEU A 181 -7.96 0.53 -7.86
CA LEU A 181 -6.82 0.98 -8.67
C LEU A 181 -5.73 -0.09 -8.84
N GLY A 182 -5.92 -1.29 -8.31
CA GLY A 182 -4.94 -2.38 -8.35
C GLY A 182 -3.77 -2.21 -7.40
N ILE A 183 -3.88 -1.32 -6.40
CA ILE A 183 -2.88 -1.11 -5.37
C ILE A 183 -3.21 -2.04 -4.18
N PRO A 184 -2.33 -2.99 -3.81
CA PRO A 184 -2.55 -3.82 -2.63
C PRO A 184 -2.49 -2.99 -1.36
N VAL A 185 -3.30 -3.36 -0.37
CA VAL A 185 -3.46 -2.65 0.91
C VAL A 185 -3.06 -3.53 2.08
N LEU A 186 -2.29 -2.98 3.01
CA LEU A 186 -1.96 -3.58 4.30
C LEU A 186 -2.47 -2.67 5.41
N TYR A 187 -3.31 -3.20 6.30
CA TYR A 187 -3.77 -2.45 7.45
C TYR A 187 -2.83 -2.63 8.64
N LEU A 188 -2.42 -1.52 9.24
CA LEU A 188 -1.66 -1.49 10.48
C LEU A 188 -2.48 -0.76 11.54
N SER A 189 -3.11 -1.49 12.44
CA SER A 189 -3.75 -0.88 13.60
C SER A 189 -2.69 -0.48 14.62
N THR A 190 -2.75 0.77 15.05
CA THR A 190 -1.90 1.30 16.13
C THR A 190 -2.49 1.04 17.52
N LEU A 191 -3.70 0.48 17.58
CA LEU A 191 -4.35 0.01 18.81
C LEU A 191 -3.88 -1.40 19.17
N SER A 192 -3.94 -1.73 20.47
CA SER A 192 -3.64 -3.09 20.92
C SER A 192 -4.75 -4.07 20.52
N PRO A 193 -4.45 -5.36 20.32
CA PRO A 193 -5.47 -6.37 20.04
C PRO A 193 -6.58 -6.40 21.10
N CYS A 194 -6.22 -6.21 22.38
CA CYS A 194 -7.20 -6.13 23.47
C CYS A 194 -8.12 -4.92 23.32
N CYS A 195 -7.57 -3.76 22.91
CA CYS A 195 -8.37 -2.56 22.68
C CYS A 195 -9.35 -2.76 21.52
N ILE A 196 -8.89 -3.35 20.41
CA ILE A 196 -9.73 -3.67 19.26
C ILE A 196 -10.85 -4.62 19.69
N TRP A 197 -10.53 -5.72 20.38
CA TRP A 197 -11.52 -6.72 20.81
C TRP A 197 -12.56 -6.14 21.79
N VAL A 198 -12.12 -5.38 22.79
CA VAL A 198 -13.04 -4.73 23.73
C VAL A 198 -13.98 -3.79 22.99
N ASN A 199 -13.45 -2.98 22.08
CA ASN A 199 -14.26 -2.02 21.35
C ASN A 199 -15.21 -2.70 20.36
N SER A 200 -14.76 -3.68 19.57
CA SER A 200 -15.60 -4.28 18.53
C SER A 200 -16.56 -5.35 19.05
N SER A 201 -16.23 -6.06 20.14
CA SER A 201 -17.02 -7.21 20.60
C SER A 201 -17.74 -6.95 21.92
N LEU A 202 -17.04 -6.35 22.90
CA LEU A 202 -17.58 -6.19 24.25
C LEU A 202 -18.48 -4.96 24.37
N VAL A 203 -18.06 -3.80 23.83
CA VAL A 203 -18.82 -2.55 23.96
C VAL A 203 -20.22 -2.63 23.31
N PRO A 204 -20.40 -3.14 22.08
CA PRO A 204 -21.74 -3.28 21.50
C PRO A 204 -22.66 -4.14 22.37
N THR A 205 -22.15 -5.29 22.84
CA THR A 205 -22.89 -6.20 23.73
C THR A 205 -23.32 -5.51 25.03
N LEU A 206 -22.43 -4.73 25.67
CA LEU A 206 -22.76 -4.00 26.90
C LEU A 206 -23.79 -2.89 26.66
N VAL A 207 -23.75 -2.23 25.51
CA VAL A 207 -24.73 -1.20 25.13
C VAL A 207 -26.09 -1.82 24.86
N ASP A 208 -26.13 -2.92 24.10
CA ASP A 208 -27.37 -3.64 23.77
C ASP A 208 -28.06 -4.22 25.02
N ASN A 209 -27.27 -4.69 25.99
CA ASN A 209 -27.77 -5.18 27.27
C ASN A 209 -28.15 -4.05 28.25
N GLY A 210 -27.81 -2.79 27.96
CA GLY A 210 -28.05 -1.66 28.85
C GLY A 210 -27.16 -1.64 30.10
N ASP A 211 -26.05 -2.38 30.09
CA ASP A 211 -25.11 -2.50 31.22
C ASP A 211 -24.28 -1.22 31.43
N VAL A 212 -24.26 -0.34 30.43
CA VAL A 212 -23.50 0.92 30.46
C VAL A 212 -24.37 2.11 30.08
N PRO A 213 -24.21 3.27 30.75
CA PRO A 213 -25.03 4.47 30.49
C PRO A 213 -24.64 5.23 29.21
N PHE A 214 -23.91 4.59 28.28
CA PHE A 214 -23.46 5.21 27.04
C PHE A 214 -24.58 5.12 26.00
N LYS A 215 -25.16 6.27 25.63
CA LYS A 215 -25.94 6.39 24.39
C LYS A 215 -24.96 6.33 23.21
N GLN A 216 -25.35 5.77 22.05
CA GLN A 216 -24.54 5.80 20.83
C GLN A 216 -23.99 7.22 20.58
N GLY A 217 -22.73 7.45 20.91
CA GLY A 217 -22.12 8.78 20.82
C GLY A 217 -20.62 8.71 21.06
N ILE A 218 -19.86 9.41 20.19
CA ILE A 218 -18.40 9.58 20.07
C ILE A 218 -17.57 8.29 20.14
N ILE A 219 -17.68 7.53 21.22
CA ILE A 219 -17.18 6.15 21.33
C ILE A 219 -17.98 5.24 20.39
N GLY A 220 -19.30 5.43 20.30
CA GLY A 220 -20.14 4.72 19.33
C GLY A 220 -19.75 5.02 17.87
N SER A 221 -19.55 6.29 17.52
CA SER A 221 -19.24 6.67 16.14
C SER A 221 -17.85 6.21 15.66
N LEU A 222 -16.89 6.02 16.58
CA LEU A 222 -15.56 5.52 16.25
C LEU A 222 -15.44 3.99 16.30
N ILE A 223 -16.42 3.31 16.88
CA ILE A 223 -16.41 1.86 17.10
C ILE A 223 -17.38 1.14 16.15
N PHE A 224 -18.49 1.77 15.78
CA PHE A 224 -19.54 1.15 14.96
C PHE A 224 -19.37 1.39 13.44
N GLU A 225 -18.31 2.07 12.98
CA GLU A 225 -17.93 2.10 11.56
C GLU A 225 -17.07 0.88 11.15
N PHE A 226 -16.80 -0.05 12.06
CA PHE A 226 -15.98 -1.25 11.83
C PHE A 226 -16.80 -2.53 11.52
N GLU A 227 -18.09 -2.40 11.19
CA GLU A 227 -18.94 -3.52 10.75
C GLU A 227 -19.22 -3.50 9.25
#